data_AF-A0AAV5ZVH7-F1
#
_entry.id   AF-A0AAV5ZVH7-F1
#
_cell.length_a   1.000
_cell.length_b   1.000
_cell.length_c   1.000
_cell.angle_alpha   90.00
_cell.angle_beta   90.00
_cell.angle_gamma   90.00
#
_symmetry.space_group_name_H-M   'P 1'
#
loop_
_entity.id
_entity.type
_entity.pdbx_description
1 polymer ?
#
loop_
_entity_poly.entity_id
_entity_poly.type
_entity_poly.pdbx_seq_one_letter_code
_entity_poly.pdbx_strand_id
1 'polypeptide(L)'
;MANPGETPVRVFRAADAPPGALAGEAVAVLGYGHLGRTAALNLRDSGAKVRVGNRDDEYAEQARADGFEVVPIVAAAGDDVVYVLLPDEVIPTLFDGEIAPALRPGSAIAFGSGYSLAFGLIHPPATIDVLLVAPRMAGNTARTRYLEGQGFWACVGVEADRSGRALQRMLGLADGLGVLRAGAVQMTAKMEATLDLFIEQSVGAVLGMALMMAFEVARDAGVPAEALVLEMYMSGEMEAVFQSFRETGFFRASEDHGPTAVFGGITRSLEMDREAMAESFRKVFDDIRSGGFAKRFQEEARNGYPMLEFARAMMHGGSPITEAEDRIRRLASPASPGSGTGGAA
;
A
#
# COMPACT_ATOMS: atom_id res chain seq x y z
N MET A 1 5.80 15.49 27.56
CA MET A 1 6.93 14.74 28.16
C MET A 1 6.98 13.41 27.42
N ALA A 2 8.08 13.10 26.74
CA ALA A 2 8.24 11.82 26.04
C ALA A 2 8.12 10.67 27.06
N ASN A 3 7.40 9.62 26.70
CA ASN A 3 7.17 8.48 27.58
C ASN A 3 8.54 7.77 27.77
N PRO A 4 8.99 7.43 28.98
CA PRO A 4 10.34 6.89 29.22
C PRO A 4 10.64 5.50 28.61
N GLY A 5 9.74 4.96 27.78
CA GLY A 5 9.95 3.76 26.96
C GLY A 5 9.81 4.00 25.44
N GLU A 6 9.68 5.25 25.00
CA GLU A 6 9.48 5.60 23.59
C GLU A 6 10.83 5.53 22.87
N THR A 7 11.05 4.47 22.10
CA THR A 7 12.26 4.33 21.28
C THR A 7 12.20 5.36 20.16
N PRO A 8 13.19 6.27 20.03
CA PRO A 8 13.16 7.29 19.00
C PRO A 8 13.09 6.64 17.62
N VAL A 9 12.09 7.04 16.83
CA VAL A 9 11.91 6.56 15.46
C VAL A 9 12.99 7.20 14.58
N ARG A 10 13.85 6.39 13.98
CA ARG A 10 14.82 6.88 12.99
C ARG A 10 14.10 7.10 11.65
N VAL A 11 14.29 8.27 11.06
CA VAL A 11 13.78 8.60 9.73
C VAL A 11 14.96 8.91 8.81
N PHE A 12 15.06 8.18 7.70
CA PHE A 12 16.03 8.44 6.65
C PHE A 12 15.46 9.44 5.64
N ARG A 13 16.33 10.29 5.10
CA ARG A 13 16.05 11.30 4.07
C ARG A 13 17.12 11.25 2.98
N ALA A 14 16.96 12.06 1.94
CA ALA A 14 17.87 12.09 0.80
C ALA A 14 19.35 12.27 1.21
N ALA A 15 19.62 13.03 2.28
CA ALA A 15 20.98 13.25 2.78
C ALA A 15 21.64 11.98 3.38
N ASP A 16 20.85 10.96 3.74
CA ASP A 16 21.38 9.70 4.27
C ASP A 16 21.81 8.73 3.15
N ALA A 17 21.30 8.90 1.93
CA ALA A 17 21.64 8.03 0.81
C ALA A 17 23.00 8.41 0.18
N PRO A 18 23.95 7.46 0.11
CA PRO A 18 25.21 7.70 -0.58
C PRO A 18 24.97 8.01 -2.07
N PRO A 19 25.66 9.02 -2.64
CA PRO A 19 25.59 9.28 -4.09
C PRO A 19 25.96 8.03 -4.89
N GLY A 20 25.09 7.65 -5.83
CA GLY A 20 25.31 6.45 -6.63
C GLY A 20 25.27 5.15 -5.83
N ALA A 21 24.43 5.06 -4.79
CA ALA A 21 24.32 3.87 -3.93
C ALA A 21 24.09 2.55 -4.69
N LEU A 22 23.42 2.58 -5.85
CA LEU A 22 23.18 1.44 -6.75
C LEU A 22 24.06 1.48 -8.03
N ALA A 23 25.08 2.34 -8.09
CA ALA A 23 25.88 2.51 -9.28
C ALA A 23 26.62 1.21 -9.63
N GLY A 24 26.38 0.72 -10.85
CA GLY A 24 26.98 -0.52 -11.35
C GLY A 24 26.23 -1.80 -10.94
N GLU A 25 25.20 -1.71 -10.10
CA GLU A 25 24.34 -2.86 -9.75
C GLU A 25 23.19 -3.00 -10.76
N ALA A 26 22.87 -4.24 -11.13
CA ALA A 26 21.63 -4.58 -11.81
C ALA A 26 20.50 -4.74 -10.78
N VAL A 27 19.34 -4.14 -11.07
CA VAL A 27 18.16 -4.19 -10.20
C VAL A 27 17.04 -4.96 -10.90
N ALA A 28 16.61 -6.06 -10.32
CA ALA A 28 15.44 -6.79 -10.75
C ALA A 28 14.21 -6.34 -9.97
N VAL A 29 13.11 -6.08 -10.67
CA VAL A 29 11.78 -5.90 -10.06
C VAL A 29 10.95 -7.14 -10.39
N LEU A 30 10.57 -7.91 -9.36
CA LEU A 30 9.74 -9.10 -9.52
C LEU A 30 8.27 -8.74 -9.33
N GLY A 31 7.47 -8.93 -10.38
CA GLY A 31 6.07 -8.50 -10.45
C GLY A 31 5.91 -7.11 -11.06
N TYR A 32 4.92 -6.97 -11.94
CA TYR A 32 4.63 -5.71 -12.64
C TYR A 32 3.20 -5.20 -12.43
N GLY A 33 2.60 -5.49 -11.28
CA GLY A 33 1.34 -4.90 -10.84
C GLY A 33 1.48 -3.40 -10.49
N HIS A 34 0.50 -2.82 -9.78
CA HIS A 34 0.49 -1.37 -9.48
C HIS A 34 1.79 -0.86 -8.85
N LEU A 35 2.30 -1.54 -7.82
CA LEU A 35 3.53 -1.12 -7.15
C LEU A 35 4.79 -1.51 -7.95
N GLY A 36 4.77 -2.69 -8.58
CA GLY A 36 5.85 -3.20 -9.44
C GLY A 36 6.18 -2.26 -10.60
N ARG A 37 5.13 -1.86 -11.34
CA ARG A 37 5.24 -0.89 -12.44
C ARG A 37 5.83 0.44 -11.96
N THR A 38 5.29 1.00 -10.87
CA THR A 38 5.80 2.26 -10.31
C THR A 38 7.25 2.16 -9.88
N ALA A 39 7.62 1.07 -9.20
CA ALA A 39 8.99 0.87 -8.75
C ALA A 39 9.96 0.80 -9.93
N ALA A 40 9.65 -0.01 -10.94
CA ALA A 40 10.49 -0.15 -12.13
C ALA A 40 10.65 1.18 -12.89
N LEU A 41 9.56 1.92 -13.09
CA LEU A 41 9.58 3.23 -13.75
C LEU A 41 10.39 4.25 -12.96
N ASN A 42 10.18 4.37 -11.65
CA ASN A 42 10.89 5.34 -10.82
C ASN A 42 12.39 5.01 -10.76
N LEU A 43 12.75 3.74 -10.58
CA LEU A 43 14.15 3.30 -10.54
C LEU A 43 14.87 3.58 -11.87
N ARG A 44 14.23 3.30 -13.00
CA ARG A 44 14.78 3.62 -14.33
C ARG A 44 14.97 5.11 -14.51
N ASP A 45 13.98 5.92 -14.16
CA ASP A 45 14.05 7.38 -14.28
C ASP A 45 15.09 7.98 -13.33
N SER A 46 15.41 7.29 -12.23
CA SER A 46 16.53 7.59 -11.31
C SER A 46 17.89 7.08 -11.81
N GLY A 47 17.95 6.44 -12.97
CA GLY A 47 19.20 5.99 -13.61
C GLY A 47 19.65 4.58 -13.22
N ALA A 48 18.83 3.79 -12.51
CA ALA A 48 19.13 2.40 -12.22
C ALA A 48 18.97 1.51 -13.47
N LYS A 49 19.77 0.44 -13.56
CA LYS A 49 19.63 -0.58 -14.60
C LYS A 49 18.57 -1.59 -14.17
N VAL A 50 17.35 -1.40 -14.66
CA VAL A 50 16.19 -2.18 -14.22
C VAL A 50 15.82 -3.25 -15.24
N ARG A 51 15.58 -4.47 -14.75
CA ARG A 51 14.94 -5.57 -15.48
C ARG A 51 13.69 -6.02 -14.74
N VAL A 52 12.68 -6.50 -15.48
CA VAL A 52 11.42 -6.99 -14.89
C VAL A 52 11.36 -8.51 -14.95
N GLY A 53 11.14 -9.14 -13.80
CA GLY A 53 10.83 -10.56 -13.69
C GLY A 53 9.33 -10.74 -13.53
N ASN A 54 8.65 -11.31 -14.52
CA ASN A 54 7.21 -11.54 -14.47
C ASN A 54 6.84 -12.81 -15.25
N ARG A 55 5.70 -13.42 -14.90
CA ARG A 55 5.10 -14.47 -15.75
C ARG A 55 4.58 -13.85 -17.05
N ASP A 56 4.35 -14.66 -18.07
CA ASP A 56 3.78 -14.16 -19.32
C ASP A 56 2.26 -13.94 -19.15
N ASP A 57 1.90 -12.70 -18.85
CA ASP A 57 0.54 -12.20 -18.63
C ASP A 57 0.41 -10.74 -19.11
N GLU A 58 -0.75 -10.13 -18.91
CA GLU A 58 -1.01 -8.73 -19.29
C GLU A 58 -0.04 -7.73 -18.64
N TYR A 59 0.50 -8.03 -17.45
CA TYR A 59 1.48 -7.18 -16.79
C TYR A 59 2.85 -7.26 -17.48
N ALA A 60 3.22 -8.43 -18.01
CA ALA A 60 4.40 -8.56 -18.86
C ALA A 60 4.24 -7.83 -20.19
N GLU A 61 3.07 -7.88 -20.81
CA GLU A 61 2.76 -7.07 -22.00
C GLU A 61 2.90 -5.56 -21.70
N GLN A 62 2.32 -5.11 -20.59
CA GLN A 62 2.43 -3.72 -20.14
C GLN A 62 3.88 -3.32 -19.86
N ALA A 63 4.68 -4.18 -19.21
CA ALA A 63 6.10 -3.92 -18.96
C ALA A 63 6.91 -3.77 -20.25
N ARG A 64 6.66 -4.62 -21.26
CA ARG A 64 7.28 -4.49 -22.59
C ARG A 64 6.85 -3.20 -23.28
N ALA A 65 5.57 -2.83 -23.19
CA ALA A 65 5.06 -1.57 -23.74
C ALA A 65 5.66 -0.34 -23.05
N ASP A 66 5.93 -0.41 -21.74
CA ASP A 66 6.64 0.63 -20.98
C ASP A 66 8.16 0.63 -21.24
N GLY A 67 8.67 -0.28 -22.08
CA GLY A 67 10.06 -0.31 -22.56
C GLY A 67 11.03 -1.11 -21.70
N PHE A 68 10.56 -2.05 -20.88
CA PHE A 68 11.41 -2.92 -20.08
C PHE A 68 11.75 -4.24 -20.79
N GLU A 69 12.95 -4.75 -20.53
CA GLU A 69 13.26 -6.16 -20.74
C GLU A 69 12.49 -6.99 -19.70
N VAL A 70 11.66 -7.91 -20.18
CA VAL A 70 10.88 -8.83 -19.34
C VAL A 70 11.44 -10.23 -19.49
N VAL A 71 11.81 -10.85 -18.38
CA VAL A 71 12.35 -12.21 -18.31
C VAL A 71 11.57 -13.05 -17.28
N PRO A 72 11.71 -14.38 -17.30
CA PRO A 72 11.18 -15.23 -16.24
C PRO A 72 11.72 -14.85 -14.86
N ILE A 73 10.91 -15.06 -13.81
CA ILE A 73 11.25 -14.68 -12.42
C ILE A 73 12.60 -15.27 -11.99
N VAL A 74 12.84 -16.55 -12.23
CA VAL A 74 14.13 -17.22 -11.94
C VAL A 74 15.34 -16.51 -12.58
N ALA A 75 15.18 -15.95 -13.78
CA ALA A 75 16.27 -15.25 -14.46
C ALA A 75 16.53 -13.86 -13.88
N ALA A 76 15.47 -13.14 -13.51
CA ALA A 76 15.58 -11.82 -12.86
C ALA A 76 16.09 -11.94 -11.42
N ALA A 77 15.72 -12.99 -10.68
CA ALA A 77 16.16 -13.24 -9.31
C ALA A 77 17.69 -13.43 -9.17
N GLY A 78 18.39 -13.60 -10.29
CA GLY A 78 19.85 -13.66 -10.30
C GLY A 78 20.55 -12.32 -10.14
N ASP A 79 19.88 -11.16 -10.21
CA ASP A 79 20.52 -9.83 -10.22
C ASP A 79 21.15 -9.42 -8.88
N ASP A 80 21.87 -8.28 -8.86
CA ASP A 80 22.60 -7.81 -7.68
C ASP A 80 21.67 -7.36 -6.55
N VAL A 81 20.56 -6.72 -6.93
CA VAL A 81 19.48 -6.31 -6.03
C VAL A 81 18.15 -6.76 -6.63
N VAL A 82 17.44 -7.62 -5.91
CA VAL A 82 16.14 -8.16 -6.32
C VAL A 82 15.05 -7.55 -5.44
N TYR A 83 14.12 -6.80 -6.03
CA TYR A 83 13.00 -6.20 -5.30
C TYR A 83 11.71 -6.95 -5.59
N VAL A 84 11.18 -7.63 -4.57
CA VAL A 84 10.01 -8.51 -4.66
C VAL A 84 8.74 -7.70 -4.41
N LEU A 85 7.91 -7.58 -5.45
CA LEU A 85 6.61 -6.89 -5.47
C LEU A 85 5.51 -7.81 -6.01
N LEU A 86 5.61 -9.08 -5.65
CA LEU A 86 4.63 -10.12 -5.94
C LEU A 86 3.56 -10.18 -4.83
N PRO A 87 2.39 -10.78 -5.08
CA PRO A 87 1.38 -10.99 -4.03
C PRO A 87 1.92 -11.84 -2.87
N ASP A 88 1.60 -11.45 -1.64
CA ASP A 88 2.14 -12.03 -0.40
C ASP A 88 1.84 -13.54 -0.25
N GLU A 89 0.70 -13.99 -0.74
CA GLU A 89 0.31 -15.41 -0.86
C GLU A 89 1.16 -16.25 -1.86
N VAL A 90 1.73 -15.59 -2.88
CA VAL A 90 2.37 -16.22 -4.03
C VAL A 90 3.88 -16.30 -3.78
N ILE A 91 4.42 -15.30 -3.06
CA ILE A 91 5.84 -15.21 -2.71
C ILE A 91 6.35 -16.55 -2.15
N PRO A 92 5.74 -17.22 -1.14
CA PRO A 92 6.32 -18.43 -0.56
C PRO A 92 6.56 -19.55 -1.57
N THR A 93 5.62 -19.74 -2.51
CA THR A 93 5.72 -20.82 -3.51
C THR A 93 6.82 -20.51 -4.54
N LEU A 94 6.87 -19.27 -5.04
CA LEU A 94 7.89 -18.86 -5.99
C LEU A 94 9.27 -18.70 -5.34
N PHE A 95 9.30 -18.38 -4.04
CA PHE A 95 10.54 -18.16 -3.32
C PHE A 95 11.39 -19.42 -3.30
N ASP A 96 10.82 -20.54 -2.85
CA ASP A 96 11.56 -21.80 -2.74
C ASP A 96 11.91 -22.40 -4.10
N GLY A 97 11.02 -22.25 -5.09
CA GLY A 97 11.18 -22.87 -6.42
C GLY A 97 12.03 -22.07 -7.41
N GLU A 98 11.90 -20.75 -7.43
CA GLU A 98 12.46 -19.89 -8.50
C GLU A 98 13.40 -18.81 -7.98
N ILE A 99 13.10 -18.17 -6.84
CA ILE A 99 13.84 -17.00 -6.38
C ILE A 99 15.08 -17.43 -5.58
N ALA A 100 14.90 -18.17 -4.48
CA ALA A 100 15.99 -18.54 -3.57
C ALA A 100 17.14 -19.31 -4.26
N PRO A 101 16.88 -20.26 -5.18
CA PRO A 101 17.95 -20.96 -5.89
C PRO A 101 18.76 -20.07 -6.86
N ALA A 102 18.18 -18.97 -7.33
CA ALA A 102 18.81 -18.05 -8.29
C ALA A 102 19.65 -16.96 -7.61
N LEU A 103 19.39 -16.67 -6.33
CA LEU A 103 20.09 -15.62 -5.57
C LEU A 103 21.59 -15.92 -5.44
N ARG A 104 22.42 -14.94 -5.81
CA ARG A 104 23.89 -15.06 -5.77
C ARG A 104 24.45 -14.69 -4.39
N PRO A 105 25.50 -15.36 -3.89
CA PRO A 105 26.19 -14.91 -2.68
C PRO A 105 26.61 -13.43 -2.77
N GLY A 106 26.31 -12.65 -1.73
CA GLY A 106 26.58 -11.22 -1.69
C GLY A 106 25.59 -10.32 -2.45
N SER A 107 24.56 -10.89 -3.10
CA SER A 107 23.42 -10.10 -3.60
C SER A 107 22.52 -9.63 -2.47
N ALA A 108 21.53 -8.81 -2.80
CA ALA A 108 20.50 -8.37 -1.87
C ALA A 108 19.11 -8.71 -2.40
N ILE A 109 18.20 -9.05 -1.48
CA ILE A 109 16.77 -9.15 -1.75
C ILE A 109 16.01 -8.15 -0.89
N ALA A 110 15.12 -7.38 -1.51
CA ALA A 110 14.25 -6.42 -0.85
C ALA A 110 12.79 -6.85 -1.02
N PHE A 111 11.96 -6.61 0.00
CA PHE A 111 10.52 -6.88 -0.05
C PHE A 111 9.71 -5.59 0.10
N GLY A 112 8.64 -5.48 -0.69
CA GLY A 112 7.65 -4.39 -0.62
C GLY A 112 6.71 -4.45 0.59
N SER A 113 6.71 -5.58 1.28
CA SER A 113 5.91 -5.90 2.46
C SER A 113 6.75 -6.78 3.38
N GLY A 114 6.67 -6.58 4.68
CA GLY A 114 7.33 -7.40 5.68
C GLY A 114 6.63 -8.73 5.92
N TYR A 115 5.43 -8.94 5.36
CA TYR A 115 4.55 -10.07 5.65
C TYR A 115 5.25 -11.43 5.57
N SER A 116 5.87 -11.74 4.43
CA SER A 116 6.49 -13.05 4.20
C SER A 116 7.64 -13.34 5.18
N LEU A 117 8.41 -12.31 5.54
CA LEU A 117 9.50 -12.41 6.52
C LEU A 117 8.98 -12.49 7.96
N ALA A 118 7.99 -11.65 8.30
CA ALA A 118 7.42 -11.51 9.64
C ALA A 118 6.84 -12.83 10.17
N PHE A 119 6.23 -13.62 9.28
CA PHE A 119 5.53 -14.85 9.62
C PHE A 119 6.28 -16.11 9.22
N GLY A 120 7.57 -15.99 8.87
CA GLY A 120 8.44 -17.14 8.56
C GLY A 120 7.97 -17.96 7.37
N LEU A 121 7.33 -17.32 6.39
CA LEU A 121 6.83 -17.99 5.18
C LEU A 121 7.94 -18.24 4.16
N ILE A 122 9.04 -17.51 4.28
CA ILE A 122 10.24 -17.65 3.44
C ILE A 122 11.49 -17.66 4.31
N HIS A 123 12.53 -18.30 3.80
CA HIS A 123 13.82 -18.43 4.48
C HIS A 123 14.96 -18.02 3.54
N PRO A 124 15.31 -16.71 3.47
CA PRO A 124 16.39 -16.26 2.62
C PRO A 124 17.73 -16.94 2.92
N PRO A 125 18.56 -17.23 1.90
CA PRO A 125 19.88 -17.81 2.11
C PRO A 125 20.75 -16.98 3.06
N ALA A 126 21.56 -17.63 3.89
CA ALA A 126 22.43 -16.95 4.84
C ALA A 126 23.57 -16.13 4.19
N THR A 127 23.73 -16.23 2.87
CA THR A 127 24.79 -15.60 2.07
C THR A 127 24.40 -14.27 1.42
N ILE A 128 23.17 -13.79 1.63
CA ILE A 128 22.65 -12.57 0.98
C ILE A 128 22.17 -11.53 1.99
N ASP A 129 22.11 -10.28 1.56
CA ASP A 129 21.45 -9.23 2.33
C ASP A 129 19.92 -9.38 2.21
N VAL A 130 19.20 -9.06 3.29
CA VAL A 130 17.73 -9.07 3.32
C VAL A 130 17.25 -7.71 3.77
N LEU A 131 16.47 -7.06 2.92
CA LEU A 131 16.05 -5.68 3.04
C LEU A 131 14.52 -5.58 3.07
N LEU A 132 14.03 -4.55 3.75
CA LEU A 132 12.64 -4.12 3.69
C LEU A 132 12.61 -2.72 3.08
N VAL A 133 11.79 -2.54 2.04
CA VAL A 133 11.43 -1.22 1.51
C VAL A 133 9.94 -1.28 1.20
N ALA A 134 9.10 -0.84 2.13
CA ALA A 134 7.65 -0.99 2.08
C ALA A 134 6.94 0.37 1.93
N PRO A 135 6.58 0.79 0.70
CA PRO A 135 5.86 2.03 0.43
C PRO A 135 4.52 2.13 1.15
N ARG A 136 4.24 3.28 1.77
CA ARG A 136 2.95 3.62 2.39
C ARG A 136 2.09 4.43 1.44
N MET A 137 1.96 3.92 0.22
CA MET A 137 1.29 4.60 -0.89
C MET A 137 0.90 3.60 -1.97
N ALA A 138 -0.29 3.77 -2.53
CA ALA A 138 -0.70 3.02 -3.72
C ALA A 138 0.22 3.34 -4.92
N GLY A 139 0.44 2.35 -5.78
CA GLY A 139 1.40 2.44 -6.88
C GLY A 139 1.20 3.66 -7.79
N ASN A 140 -0.02 3.91 -8.28
CA ASN A 140 -0.29 5.03 -9.18
C ASN A 140 -0.04 6.39 -8.51
N THR A 141 -0.48 6.56 -7.26
CA THR A 141 -0.25 7.80 -6.50
C THR A 141 1.24 8.00 -6.21
N ALA A 142 1.97 6.92 -5.87
CA ALA A 142 3.42 6.97 -5.69
C ALA A 142 4.15 7.41 -6.98
N ARG A 143 3.69 6.98 -8.16
CA ARG A 143 4.24 7.42 -9.44
C ARG A 143 3.96 8.90 -9.71
N THR A 144 2.73 9.36 -9.50
CA THR A 144 2.38 10.79 -9.66
C THR A 144 3.24 11.67 -8.77
N ARG A 145 3.34 11.34 -7.48
CA ARG A 145 4.16 12.12 -6.53
C ARG A 145 5.65 12.07 -6.82
N TYR A 146 6.14 10.97 -7.40
CA TYR A 146 7.51 10.87 -7.89
C TYR A 146 7.76 11.86 -9.04
N LEU A 147 6.87 11.92 -10.03
CA LEU A 147 6.98 12.82 -11.19
C LEU A 147 6.87 14.29 -10.78
N GLU A 148 6.06 14.60 -9.77
CA GLU A 148 5.91 15.93 -9.19
C GLU A 148 7.07 16.33 -8.24
N GLY A 149 8.06 15.46 -8.04
CA GLY A 149 9.20 15.73 -7.17
C GLY A 149 8.90 15.67 -5.66
N GLN A 150 7.67 15.33 -5.27
CA GLN A 150 7.25 15.28 -3.86
C GLN A 150 7.75 14.01 -3.14
N GLY A 151 7.82 12.89 -3.85
CA GLY A 151 8.07 11.57 -3.25
C GLY A 151 6.92 11.06 -2.37
N PHE A 152 7.18 9.99 -1.62
CA PHE A 152 6.18 9.33 -0.77
C PHE A 152 6.85 8.61 0.40
N TRP A 153 6.10 8.35 1.46
CA TRP A 153 6.63 7.69 2.64
C TRP A 153 6.78 6.17 2.42
N ALA A 154 7.78 5.59 3.05
CA ALA A 154 7.93 4.14 3.17
C ALA A 154 8.43 3.77 4.55
N CYS A 155 8.29 2.50 4.90
CA CYS A 155 9.02 1.89 6.00
C CYS A 155 10.19 1.09 5.44
N VAL A 156 11.35 1.20 6.08
CA VAL A 156 12.58 0.58 5.58
C VAL A 156 13.35 -0.13 6.67
N GLY A 157 14.07 -1.20 6.31
CA GLY A 157 14.79 -2.02 7.27
C GLY A 157 15.90 -2.85 6.62
N VAL A 158 16.88 -3.23 7.44
CA VAL A 158 17.89 -4.24 7.11
C VAL A 158 17.67 -5.40 8.06
N GLU A 159 17.13 -6.51 7.56
CA GLU A 159 16.85 -7.72 8.33
C GLU A 159 18.10 -8.61 8.43
N ALA A 160 18.94 -8.59 7.39
CA ALA A 160 20.24 -9.23 7.39
C ALA A 160 21.23 -8.42 6.56
N ASP A 161 22.40 -8.17 7.14
CA ASP A 161 23.58 -7.67 6.42
C ASP A 161 24.63 -8.78 6.36
N ARG A 162 24.95 -9.22 5.15
CA ARG A 162 25.94 -10.26 4.86
C ARG A 162 27.09 -9.73 4.02
N SER A 163 26.84 -8.68 3.25
CA SER A 163 27.85 -8.07 2.38
C SER A 163 28.54 -6.85 3.02
N GLY A 164 28.02 -6.31 4.12
CA GLY A 164 28.42 -5.00 4.67
C GLY A 164 27.90 -3.80 3.86
N ARG A 165 27.01 -4.02 2.88
CA ARG A 165 26.44 -2.98 2.01
C ARG A 165 24.92 -2.91 2.09
N ALA A 166 24.28 -3.69 2.96
CA ALA A 166 22.82 -3.78 3.02
C ALA A 166 22.14 -2.43 3.24
N LEU A 167 22.66 -1.60 4.16
CA LEU A 167 22.13 -0.26 4.42
C LEU A 167 22.27 0.66 3.20
N GLN A 168 23.42 0.64 2.52
CA GLN A 168 23.64 1.42 1.30
C GLN A 168 22.63 1.02 0.21
N ARG A 169 22.45 -0.28 -0.02
CA ARG A 169 21.52 -0.80 -1.04
C ARG A 169 20.08 -0.45 -0.72
N MET A 170 19.65 -0.60 0.54
CA MET A 170 18.32 -0.21 0.98
C MET A 170 18.07 1.28 0.76
N LEU A 171 19.02 2.14 1.13
CA LEU A 171 18.90 3.59 0.93
C LEU A 171 18.94 3.97 -0.55
N GLY A 172 19.77 3.30 -1.34
CA GLY A 172 19.82 3.48 -2.80
C GLY A 172 18.52 3.10 -3.49
N LEU A 173 17.89 1.99 -3.06
CA LEU A 173 16.59 1.56 -3.56
C LEU A 173 15.51 2.58 -3.14
N ALA A 174 15.48 2.99 -1.88
CA ALA A 174 14.53 4.00 -1.39
C ALA A 174 14.68 5.36 -2.11
N ASP A 175 15.92 5.81 -2.34
CA ASP A 175 16.19 7.06 -3.06
C ASP A 175 15.74 6.97 -4.53
N GLY A 176 16.11 5.89 -5.22
CA GLY A 176 15.73 5.64 -6.61
C GLY A 176 14.22 5.50 -6.83
N LEU A 177 13.48 5.02 -5.82
CA LEU A 177 12.02 5.02 -5.80
C LEU A 177 11.42 6.42 -5.57
N GLY A 178 12.21 7.38 -5.09
CA GLY A 178 11.80 8.73 -4.68
C GLY A 178 11.22 8.81 -3.26
N VAL A 179 11.36 7.76 -2.45
CA VAL A 179 10.85 7.72 -1.08
C VAL A 179 11.52 8.78 -0.21
N LEU A 180 12.85 8.91 -0.33
CA LEU A 180 13.65 9.75 0.56
C LEU A 180 13.43 11.26 0.39
N ARG A 181 12.67 11.67 -0.63
CA ARG A 181 12.18 13.06 -0.80
C ARG A 181 11.14 13.41 0.27
N ALA A 182 10.31 12.45 0.67
CA ALA A 182 9.37 12.60 1.79
C ALA A 182 10.01 12.11 3.10
N GLY A 183 10.54 10.88 3.09
CA GLY A 183 11.21 10.25 4.21
C GLY A 183 10.89 8.75 4.33
N ALA A 184 11.78 8.00 4.97
CA ALA A 184 11.61 6.58 5.22
C ALA A 184 11.77 6.26 6.71
N VAL A 185 10.75 5.65 7.31
CA VAL A 185 10.74 5.27 8.73
C VAL A 185 11.46 3.93 8.93
N GLN A 186 12.48 3.90 9.78
CA GLN A 186 13.19 2.65 10.08
C GLN A 186 12.30 1.70 10.89
N MET A 187 12.18 0.46 10.42
CA MET A 187 11.35 -0.57 11.04
C MET A 187 11.82 -1.98 10.65
N THR A 188 11.54 -2.98 11.50
CA THR A 188 11.73 -4.40 11.15
C THR A 188 10.54 -4.93 10.35
N ALA A 189 10.76 -5.94 9.50
CA ALA A 189 9.70 -6.58 8.73
C ALA A 189 8.54 -7.08 9.62
N LYS A 190 8.85 -7.59 10.81
CA LYS A 190 7.83 -8.02 11.78
C LYS A 190 6.96 -6.88 12.28
N MET A 191 7.57 -5.76 12.68
CA MET A 191 6.82 -4.60 13.16
C MET A 191 6.00 -3.99 12.02
N GLU A 192 6.56 -4.01 10.81
CA GLU A 192 5.91 -3.50 9.61
C GLU A 192 4.63 -4.26 9.31
N ALA A 193 4.73 -5.58 9.15
CA ALA A 193 3.58 -6.41 8.79
C ALA A 193 2.52 -6.38 9.90
N THR A 194 2.96 -6.33 11.17
CA THR A 194 2.04 -6.24 12.31
C THR A 194 1.27 -4.93 12.28
N LEU A 195 1.95 -3.80 12.05
CA LEU A 195 1.33 -2.47 12.03
C LEU A 195 0.37 -2.33 10.84
N ASP A 196 0.82 -2.72 9.66
CA ASP A 196 0.05 -2.59 8.42
C ASP A 196 -1.26 -3.37 8.49
N LEU A 197 -1.17 -4.68 8.76
CA LEU A 197 -2.32 -5.55 8.94
C LEU A 197 -3.23 -5.09 10.09
N PHE A 198 -2.65 -4.59 11.19
CA PHE A 198 -3.44 -4.13 12.32
C PHE A 198 -4.29 -2.93 11.93
N ILE A 199 -3.72 -1.92 11.26
CA ILE A 199 -4.48 -0.72 10.86
C ILE A 199 -5.55 -1.07 9.82
N GLU A 200 -5.24 -1.91 8.85
CA GLU A 200 -6.21 -2.36 7.84
C GLU A 200 -7.39 -3.13 8.47
N GLN A 201 -7.11 -4.05 9.40
CA GLN A 201 -8.12 -4.91 10.03
C GLN A 201 -8.80 -4.28 11.26
N SER A 202 -8.34 -3.12 11.71
CA SER A 202 -8.97 -2.36 12.79
C SER A 202 -9.64 -1.09 12.26
N VAL A 203 -8.88 -0.03 12.03
CA VAL A 203 -9.36 1.27 11.58
C VAL A 203 -10.03 1.15 10.22
N GLY A 204 -9.42 0.44 9.27
CA GLY A 204 -9.99 0.21 7.93
C GLY A 204 -11.34 -0.51 7.99
N ALA A 205 -11.40 -1.63 8.72
CA ALA A 205 -12.63 -2.39 8.91
C ALA A 205 -13.74 -1.58 9.58
N VAL A 206 -13.42 -0.81 10.64
CA VAL A 206 -14.39 0.04 11.34
C VAL A 206 -14.90 1.16 10.45
N LEU A 207 -14.02 1.81 9.67
CA LEU A 207 -14.42 2.85 8.73
C LEU A 207 -15.37 2.30 7.67
N GLY A 208 -15.04 1.16 7.04
CA GLY A 208 -15.90 0.52 6.05
C GLY A 208 -17.28 0.17 6.63
N MET A 209 -17.30 -0.42 7.82
CA MET A 209 -18.54 -0.75 8.54
C MET A 209 -19.38 0.50 8.84
N ALA A 210 -18.75 1.57 9.32
CA ALA A 210 -19.43 2.83 9.64
C ALA A 210 -20.08 3.45 8.40
N LEU A 211 -19.38 3.44 7.26
CA LEU A 211 -19.90 3.95 6.00
C LEU A 211 -21.12 3.13 5.54
N MET A 212 -21.03 1.80 5.54
CA MET A 212 -22.14 0.94 5.12
C MET A 212 -23.38 1.13 6.02
N MET A 213 -23.20 1.11 7.35
CA MET A 213 -24.31 1.27 8.29
C MET A 213 -24.94 2.67 8.23
N ALA A 214 -24.13 3.73 8.15
CA ALA A 214 -24.64 5.10 8.04
C ALA A 214 -25.46 5.29 6.76
N PHE A 215 -24.98 4.74 5.64
CA PHE A 215 -25.70 4.76 4.38
C PHE A 215 -27.04 4.03 4.47
N GLU A 216 -27.06 2.81 5.01
CA GLU A 216 -28.29 2.03 5.15
C GLU A 216 -29.32 2.73 6.03
N VAL A 217 -28.94 3.19 7.21
CA VAL A 217 -29.83 3.87 8.16
C VAL A 217 -30.45 5.13 7.53
N ALA A 218 -29.64 5.97 6.87
CA ALA A 218 -30.13 7.21 6.29
C ALA A 218 -30.98 6.98 5.04
N ARG A 219 -30.62 6.00 4.21
CA ARG A 219 -31.42 5.60 3.05
C ARG A 219 -32.77 5.06 3.46
N ASP A 220 -32.83 4.21 4.49
CA ASP A 220 -34.07 3.64 5.01
C ASP A 220 -34.98 4.72 5.63
N ALA A 221 -34.39 5.82 6.11
CA ALA A 221 -35.11 7.03 6.52
C ALA A 221 -35.55 7.94 5.34
N GLY A 222 -35.26 7.57 4.09
CA GLY A 222 -35.69 8.27 2.89
C GLY A 222 -34.70 9.31 2.34
N VAL A 223 -33.46 9.36 2.84
CA VAL A 223 -32.44 10.25 2.28
C VAL A 223 -31.98 9.72 0.91
N PRO A 224 -31.92 10.57 -0.15
CA PRO A 224 -31.45 10.13 -1.47
C PRO A 224 -30.04 9.56 -1.43
N ALA A 225 -29.84 8.39 -2.04
CA ALA A 225 -28.56 7.68 -2.02
C ALA A 225 -27.40 8.50 -2.61
N GLU A 226 -27.67 9.30 -3.64
CA GLU A 226 -26.71 10.20 -4.28
C GLU A 226 -26.23 11.29 -3.31
N ALA A 227 -27.15 11.84 -2.52
CA ALA A 227 -26.81 12.83 -1.50
C ALA A 227 -25.96 12.21 -0.39
N LEU A 228 -26.24 10.96 -0.01
CA LEU A 228 -25.45 10.24 0.99
C LEU A 228 -24.01 10.02 0.53
N VAL A 229 -23.77 9.42 -0.64
CA VAL A 229 -22.39 9.19 -1.11
C VAL A 229 -21.64 10.49 -1.37
N LEU A 230 -22.36 11.57 -1.76
CA LEU A 230 -21.79 12.91 -1.92
C LEU A 230 -21.30 13.48 -0.60
N GLU A 231 -22.15 13.49 0.43
CA GLU A 231 -21.82 13.97 1.76
C GLU A 231 -20.71 13.12 2.42
N MET A 232 -20.72 11.81 2.16
CA MET A 232 -19.79 10.88 2.81
C MET A 232 -18.38 10.89 2.21
N TYR A 233 -18.19 11.09 0.90
CA TYR A 233 -16.82 11.13 0.35
C TYR A 233 -16.73 11.66 -1.08
N MET A 234 -17.77 11.52 -1.91
CA MET A 234 -17.68 11.89 -3.33
C MET A 234 -17.52 13.40 -3.56
N SER A 235 -17.83 14.25 -2.57
CA SER A 235 -17.58 15.70 -2.63
C SER A 235 -16.11 16.09 -2.47
N GLY A 236 -15.28 15.21 -1.91
CA GLY A 236 -13.89 15.51 -1.51
C GLY A 236 -13.77 16.23 -0.16
N GLU A 237 -14.87 16.57 0.52
CA GLU A 237 -14.81 17.27 1.81
C GLU A 237 -14.14 16.41 2.89
N MET A 238 -14.51 15.12 3.02
CA MET A 238 -13.84 14.22 3.96
C MET A 238 -12.37 13.99 3.59
N GLU A 239 -12.01 13.98 2.30
CA GLU A 239 -10.61 13.92 1.87
C GLU A 239 -9.81 15.13 2.37
N ALA A 240 -10.38 16.34 2.27
CA ALA A 240 -9.77 17.56 2.80
C ALA A 240 -9.56 17.49 4.33
N VAL A 241 -10.47 16.85 5.06
CA VAL A 241 -10.28 16.60 6.51
C VAL A 241 -9.07 15.69 6.78
N PHE A 242 -8.94 14.58 6.05
CA PHE A 242 -7.76 13.72 6.16
C PHE A 242 -6.47 14.42 5.71
N GLN A 243 -6.56 15.33 4.74
CA GLN A 243 -5.46 16.21 4.38
C GLN A 243 -5.05 17.12 5.55
N SER A 244 -6.01 17.76 6.23
CA SER A 244 -5.72 18.55 7.44
C SER A 244 -5.10 17.68 8.54
N PHE A 245 -5.54 16.43 8.74
CA PHE A 245 -4.89 15.53 9.71
C PHE A 245 -3.40 15.33 9.42
N ARG A 246 -3.05 15.23 8.13
CA ARG A 246 -1.65 15.09 7.69
C ARG A 246 -0.85 16.38 7.88
N GLU A 247 -1.46 17.54 7.69
CA GLU A 247 -0.76 18.83 7.64
C GLU A 247 -0.71 19.55 9.00
N THR A 248 -1.79 19.52 9.76
CA THR A 248 -1.94 20.24 11.04
C THR A 248 -2.02 19.30 12.24
N GLY A 249 -2.36 18.02 12.02
CA GLY A 249 -2.45 16.97 13.02
C GLY A 249 -3.89 16.63 13.43
N PHE A 250 -4.12 15.36 13.79
CA PHE A 250 -5.47 14.80 14.03
C PHE A 250 -6.38 15.66 14.93
N PHE A 251 -5.93 16.03 16.12
CA PHE A 251 -6.75 16.84 17.04
C PHE A 251 -6.85 18.30 16.61
N ARG A 252 -5.79 18.85 15.99
CA ARG A 252 -5.73 20.29 15.62
C ARG A 252 -6.55 20.61 14.40
N ALA A 253 -6.71 19.66 13.47
CA ALA A 253 -7.61 19.80 12.33
C ALA A 253 -9.07 20.06 12.74
N SER A 254 -9.46 19.77 13.99
CA SER A 254 -10.80 20.14 14.49
C SER A 254 -11.01 21.66 14.55
N GLU A 255 -9.94 22.47 14.54
CA GLU A 255 -10.03 23.95 14.48
C GLU A 255 -10.57 24.45 13.12
N ASP A 256 -10.45 23.65 12.06
CA ASP A 256 -10.95 23.97 10.72
C ASP A 256 -12.47 23.75 10.58
N HIS A 257 -13.13 23.21 11.61
CA HIS A 257 -14.54 22.82 11.58
C HIS A 257 -15.43 23.80 12.35
N GLY A 258 -16.66 23.97 11.86
CA GLY A 258 -17.67 24.79 12.55
C GLY A 258 -18.04 24.22 13.93
N PRO A 259 -18.45 25.06 14.91
CA PRO A 259 -18.74 24.62 16.28
C PRO A 259 -19.76 23.47 16.39
N THR A 260 -20.70 23.39 15.45
CA THR A 260 -21.71 22.31 15.40
C THR A 260 -21.07 20.96 15.09
N ALA A 261 -20.15 20.91 14.12
CA ALA A 261 -19.46 19.69 13.73
C ALA A 261 -18.54 19.19 14.86
N VAL A 262 -17.79 20.10 15.50
CA VAL A 262 -16.94 19.76 16.65
C VAL A 262 -17.77 19.24 17.82
N PHE A 263 -18.85 19.94 18.18
CA PHE A 263 -19.74 19.52 19.26
C PHE A 263 -20.38 18.15 18.98
N GLY A 264 -20.95 17.95 17.78
CA GLY A 264 -21.56 16.69 17.38
C GLY A 264 -20.56 15.54 17.37
N GLY A 265 -19.38 15.75 16.76
CA GLY A 265 -18.34 14.73 16.68
C GLY A 265 -17.82 14.29 18.05
N ILE A 266 -17.50 15.24 18.94
CA ILE A 266 -16.98 14.92 20.28
C ILE A 266 -18.04 14.22 21.13
N THR A 267 -19.29 14.73 21.14
CA THR A 267 -20.37 14.13 21.96
C THR A 267 -20.68 12.71 21.52
N ARG A 268 -20.82 12.46 20.22
CA ARG A 268 -21.03 11.10 19.70
C ARG A 268 -19.84 10.19 19.98
N SER A 269 -18.60 10.69 19.87
CA SER A 269 -17.39 9.92 20.22
C SER A 269 -17.29 9.56 21.70
N LEU A 270 -17.96 10.30 22.58
CA LEU A 270 -18.04 9.99 24.02
C LEU A 270 -19.11 8.93 24.34
N GLU A 271 -20.13 8.79 23.49
CA GLU A 271 -21.20 7.80 23.64
C GLU A 271 -20.82 6.42 23.09
N MET A 272 -19.81 6.33 22.23
CA MET A 272 -19.33 5.05 21.68
C MET A 272 -18.76 4.14 22.79
N ASP A 273 -19.02 2.83 22.67
CA ASP A 273 -18.43 1.83 23.58
C ASP A 273 -16.94 1.65 23.30
N ARG A 274 -16.13 2.42 24.02
CA ARG A 274 -14.67 2.44 23.88
C ARG A 274 -14.02 1.15 24.33
N GLU A 275 -14.56 0.48 25.35
CA GLU A 275 -13.94 -0.73 25.88
C GLU A 275 -14.18 -1.91 24.94
N ALA A 276 -15.41 -2.05 24.41
CA ALA A 276 -15.69 -3.07 23.39
C ALA A 276 -14.83 -2.88 22.13
N MET A 277 -14.66 -1.63 21.68
CA MET A 277 -13.78 -1.33 20.54
C MET A 277 -12.31 -1.66 20.84
N ALA A 278 -11.81 -1.27 22.03
CA ALA A 278 -10.45 -1.57 22.45
C ALA A 278 -10.20 -3.09 22.60
N GLU A 279 -11.16 -3.85 23.13
CA GLU A 279 -11.09 -5.30 23.22
C GLU A 279 -11.02 -5.95 21.83
N SER A 280 -11.85 -5.47 20.88
CA SER A 280 -11.80 -5.93 19.49
C SER A 280 -10.42 -5.69 18.86
N PHE A 281 -9.87 -4.48 19.01
CA PHE A 281 -8.55 -4.15 18.48
C PHE A 281 -7.43 -4.97 19.12
N ARG A 282 -7.49 -5.22 20.44
CA ARG A 282 -6.51 -6.09 21.12
C ARG A 282 -6.54 -7.52 20.56
N LYS A 283 -7.73 -8.08 20.33
CA LYS A 283 -7.88 -9.42 19.73
C LYS A 283 -7.29 -9.48 18.32
N VAL A 284 -7.57 -8.49 17.47
CA VAL A 284 -7.00 -8.38 16.12
C VAL A 284 -5.47 -8.30 16.19
N PHE A 285 -4.95 -7.43 17.07
CA PHE A 285 -3.50 -7.26 17.24
C PHE A 285 -2.81 -8.56 17.70
N ASP A 286 -3.38 -9.26 18.67
CA ASP A 286 -2.81 -10.52 19.18
C ASP A 286 -2.88 -11.66 18.16
N ASP A 287 -3.96 -11.75 17.39
CA ASP A 287 -4.10 -12.73 16.31
C ASP A 287 -3.09 -12.49 15.17
N ILE A 288 -2.86 -11.23 14.79
CA ILE A 288 -1.82 -10.88 13.81
C ILE A 288 -0.44 -11.20 14.37
N ARG A 289 -0.13 -10.72 15.58
CA ARG A 289 1.20 -10.87 16.20
C ARG A 289 1.58 -12.33 16.43
N SER A 290 0.61 -13.20 16.68
CA SER A 290 0.81 -14.65 16.84
C SER A 290 0.95 -15.41 15.51
N GLY A 291 0.70 -14.75 14.38
CA GLY A 291 0.67 -15.38 13.05
C GLY A 291 -0.65 -16.11 12.74
N GLY A 292 -1.67 -15.96 13.59
CA GLY A 292 -2.98 -16.58 13.41
C GLY A 292 -3.65 -16.13 12.10
N PHE A 293 -3.67 -14.83 11.84
CA PHE A 293 -4.15 -14.27 10.56
C PHE A 293 -3.36 -14.83 9.37
N ALA A 294 -2.03 -14.80 9.43
CA ALA A 294 -1.19 -15.23 8.32
C ALA A 294 -1.44 -16.71 7.95
N LYS A 295 -1.57 -17.58 8.95
CA LYS A 295 -1.92 -18.99 8.73
C LYS A 295 -3.26 -19.14 8.01
N ARG A 296 -4.31 -18.44 8.46
CA ARG A 296 -5.64 -18.51 7.83
C ARG A 296 -5.64 -17.97 6.40
N PHE A 297 -4.90 -16.89 6.15
CA PHE A 297 -4.80 -16.32 4.80
C PHE A 297 -4.07 -17.25 3.82
N GLN A 298 -3.03 -17.96 4.27
CA GLN A 298 -2.36 -18.99 3.46
C GLN A 298 -3.28 -20.20 3.18
N GLU A 299 -4.11 -20.60 4.15
CA GLU A 299 -5.13 -21.64 3.95
C GLU A 299 -6.22 -21.20 2.97
N GLU A 300 -6.68 -19.95 3.07
CA GLU A 300 -7.62 -19.32 2.15
C GLU A 300 -7.12 -19.35 0.70
N ALA A 301 -5.86 -18.96 0.48
CA ALA A 301 -5.23 -19.00 -0.84
C ALA A 301 -5.14 -20.42 -1.41
N ARG A 302 -4.75 -21.42 -0.58
CA ARG A 302 -4.71 -22.84 -0.98
C ARG A 302 -6.08 -23.39 -1.36
N ASN A 303 -7.15 -22.84 -0.80
CA ASN A 303 -8.53 -23.23 -1.07
C ASN A 303 -9.18 -22.42 -2.21
N GLY A 304 -8.42 -21.60 -2.94
CA GLY A 304 -8.93 -20.84 -4.09
C GLY A 304 -9.64 -19.53 -3.72
N TYR A 305 -9.43 -19.00 -2.53
CA TYR A 305 -9.98 -17.73 -2.03
C TYR A 305 -11.51 -17.59 -1.97
N PRO A 306 -12.25 -18.53 -1.35
CA PRO A 306 -13.71 -18.44 -1.21
C PRO A 306 -14.21 -17.13 -0.57
N MET A 307 -13.53 -16.59 0.44
CA MET A 307 -13.87 -15.30 1.03
C MET A 307 -13.56 -14.12 0.12
N LEU A 308 -12.50 -14.16 -0.70
CA LEU A 308 -12.30 -13.09 -1.69
C LEU A 308 -13.32 -13.18 -2.82
N GLU A 309 -13.78 -14.38 -3.20
CA GLU A 309 -14.89 -14.53 -4.14
C GLU A 309 -16.18 -13.95 -3.57
N PHE A 310 -16.48 -14.22 -2.29
CA PHE A 310 -17.62 -13.60 -1.60
C PHE A 310 -17.48 -12.06 -1.54
N ALA A 311 -16.30 -11.55 -1.19
CA ALA A 311 -16.05 -10.11 -1.17
C ALA A 311 -16.20 -9.49 -2.57
N ARG A 312 -15.69 -10.15 -3.62
CA ARG A 312 -15.88 -9.72 -5.02
C ARG A 312 -17.35 -9.71 -5.40
N ALA A 313 -18.12 -10.71 -5.00
CA ALA A 313 -19.55 -10.73 -5.25
C ALA A 313 -20.27 -9.56 -4.56
N MET A 314 -19.86 -9.17 -3.34
CA MET A 314 -20.38 -7.98 -2.66
C MET A 314 -19.97 -6.67 -3.35
N MET A 315 -18.73 -6.56 -3.81
CA MET A 315 -18.21 -5.36 -4.50
C MET A 315 -18.82 -5.15 -5.88
N HIS A 316 -19.14 -6.24 -6.59
CA HIS A 316 -19.67 -6.18 -7.97
C HIS A 316 -21.18 -6.41 -8.05
N GLY A 317 -21.80 -6.90 -6.97
CA GLY A 317 -23.23 -7.16 -6.89
C GLY A 317 -24.02 -5.90 -6.58
N GLY A 318 -24.22 -5.04 -7.59
CA GLY A 318 -25.23 -3.96 -7.63
C GLY A 318 -25.65 -3.37 -6.27
N SER A 319 -24.68 -2.87 -5.49
CA SER A 319 -24.98 -2.23 -4.21
C SER A 319 -25.62 -0.86 -4.46
N PRO A 320 -26.65 -0.46 -3.70
CA PRO A 320 -27.21 0.88 -3.79
C PRO A 320 -26.18 2.00 -3.60
N ILE A 321 -25.07 1.71 -2.89
CA ILE A 321 -23.92 2.61 -2.79
C ILE A 321 -23.25 2.77 -4.16
N THR A 322 -22.77 1.67 -4.75
CA THR A 322 -22.07 1.67 -6.05
C THR A 322 -22.92 2.28 -7.15
N GLU A 323 -24.23 1.97 -7.18
CA GLU A 323 -25.13 2.56 -8.17
C GLU A 323 -25.28 4.08 -8.00
N ALA A 324 -25.34 4.57 -6.76
CA ALA A 324 -25.42 6.00 -6.47
C ALA A 324 -24.12 6.72 -6.86
N GLU A 325 -22.96 6.12 -6.57
CA GLU A 325 -21.66 6.64 -7.01
C GLU A 325 -21.61 6.74 -8.54
N ASP A 326 -22.02 5.70 -9.26
CA ASP A 326 -22.03 5.69 -10.72
C ASP A 326 -22.99 6.73 -11.30
N ARG A 327 -24.13 6.98 -10.64
CA ARG A 327 -25.03 8.07 -11.01
C ARG A 327 -24.36 9.43 -10.82
N ILE A 328 -23.69 9.66 -9.69
CA ILE A 328 -22.92 10.90 -9.46
C ILE A 328 -21.80 11.08 -10.50
N ARG A 329 -21.00 10.04 -10.78
CA ARG A 329 -19.92 10.10 -11.79
C ARG A 329 -20.46 10.46 -13.18
N ARG A 330 -21.61 9.90 -13.57
CA ARG A 330 -22.28 10.25 -14.83
C ARG A 330 -22.76 11.70 -14.87
N LEU A 331 -23.30 12.22 -13.76
CA LEU A 331 -23.76 13.61 -13.66
C LEU A 331 -22.60 14.62 -13.67
N ALA A 332 -21.45 14.25 -13.10
CA ALA A 332 -20.25 15.10 -13.04
C ALA A 332 -19.44 15.10 -14.35
N SER A 333 -19.66 14.12 -15.23
CA SER A 333 -19.01 14.08 -16.55
C SER A 333 -19.64 15.16 -17.44
N PRO A 334 -18.85 16.05 -18.08
CA PRO A 334 -19.42 17.08 -18.96
C PRO A 334 -20.22 16.40 -20.07
N ALA A 335 -21.50 16.79 -20.22
CA ALA A 335 -22.32 16.31 -21.31
C ALA A 335 -21.58 16.55 -22.63
N SER A 336 -21.36 15.49 -23.42
CA SER A 336 -20.94 15.66 -24.81
C SER A 336 -21.96 16.61 -25.46
N PRO A 337 -21.54 17.70 -26.12
CA PRO A 337 -22.49 18.63 -26.73
C PRO A 337 -23.30 17.82 -27.75
N GLY A 338 -24.57 17.59 -27.40
CA GLY A 338 -25.50 16.88 -28.26
C GLY A 338 -25.52 17.58 -29.61
N SER A 339 -25.35 16.79 -30.66
CA SER A 339 -25.62 17.20 -32.03
C SER A 339 -27.01 17.82 -32.08
N GLY A 340 -27.05 19.16 -32.05
CA GLY A 340 -28.25 19.93 -32.31
C GLY A 340 -28.75 19.52 -33.68
N THR A 341 -29.87 18.82 -33.71
CA THR A 341 -30.66 18.64 -34.92
C THR A 341 -31.15 20.02 -35.32
N GLY A 342 -30.39 20.66 -36.21
CA GLY A 342 -30.82 21.81 -36.97
C GLY A 342 -31.99 21.40 -37.84
N GLY A 343 -33.20 21.54 -37.30
CA GLY A 343 -34.43 21.55 -38.07
C GLY A 343 -34.51 22.88 -38.81
N ALA A 344 -34.12 22.88 -40.08
CA ALA A 344 -34.51 23.92 -41.01
C ALA A 344 -35.96 23.67 -41.44
N ALA A 345 -36.81 24.66 -41.20
CA ALA A 345 -38.03 24.95 -41.95
C ALA A 345 -37.99 26.44 -42.28
#